data_AF-A0A5C5Q3M4-F1
#
_entry.id   AF-A0A5C5Q3M4-F1
#
_cell.length_a   1.000
_cell.length_b   1.000
_cell.length_c   1.000
_cell.angle_alpha   90.00
_cell.angle_beta   90.00
_cell.angle_gamma   90.00
#
_symmetry.space_group_name_H-M   'P 1'
#
loop_
_entity.id
_entity.type
_entity.pdbx_description
1 polymer ?
#
loop_
_entity_poly.entity_id
_entity_poly.type
_entity_poly.pdbx_seq_one_letter_code
_entity_poly.pdbx_strand_id
1 'polypeptide(L)' 'MARFYIDSSLSNGKRLDWLVAPDKGDTADSIVIEVRRAAMKKFGDGVWFNRWTHRVESNGFVTVRMYA' A
#
# COMPACT_ATOMS: atom_id res chain seq x y z
N MET A 1 -0.19 -9.62 -10.03
CA MET A 1 -0.11 -9.80 -8.57
C MET A 1 0.95 -8.83 -8.13
N ALA A 2 0.50 -7.64 -7.77
CA ALA A 2 1.30 -6.43 -7.87
C ALA A 2 2.60 -6.55 -7.10
N ARG A 3 3.70 -6.09 -7.71
CA ARG A 3 5.02 -6.19 -7.08
C ARG A 3 5.21 -5.00 -6.16
N PHE A 4 5.24 -5.26 -4.85
CA PHE A 4 5.60 -4.28 -3.84
C PHE A 4 6.42 -4.91 -2.72
N TYR A 5 7.34 -4.13 -2.15
CA TYR A 5 8.13 -4.51 -1.00
C TYR A 5 7.53 -3.84 0.24
N ILE A 6 6.87 -4.63 1.09
CA ILE A 6 6.28 -4.12 2.35
C ILE A 6 7.36 -3.56 3.31
N ASP A 7 8.60 -4.03 3.16
CA ASP A 7 9.77 -3.59 3.93
C ASP A 7 10.38 -2.29 3.42
N SER A 8 10.13 -1.91 2.17
CA SER A 8 10.60 -0.65 1.58
C SER A 8 9.60 0.48 1.76
N SER A 9 8.83 0.47 2.87
CA SER A 9 7.90 1.55 3.17
C SER A 9 8.66 2.82 3.53
N LEU A 10 8.28 3.94 2.92
CA LEU A 10 8.78 5.24 3.33
C LEU A 10 7.94 5.69 4.53
N SER A 11 8.55 5.66 5.71
CA SER A 11 7.97 6.23 6.92
C SER A 11 8.45 7.66 7.10
N ASN A 12 7.52 8.58 7.36
CA ASN A 12 7.85 9.94 7.79
C ASN A 12 7.47 10.21 9.26
N GLY A 13 7.26 9.14 10.05
CA GLY A 13 6.84 9.20 11.45
C GLY A 13 5.35 9.49 11.68
N LYS A 14 4.59 9.85 10.63
CA LYS A 14 3.13 10.09 10.68
C LYS A 14 2.33 9.23 9.69
N ARG A 15 2.99 8.73 8.65
CA ARG A 15 2.40 7.82 7.67
C ARG A 15 3.44 6.89 7.08
N LEU A 16 2.96 5.76 6.57
CA LEU A 16 3.72 4.81 5.76
C LEU A 16 3.22 4.90 4.32
N ASP A 17 4.16 5.08 3.39
CA ASP A 17 3.90 5.11 1.95
C ASP A 17 4.56 3.88 1.29
N TRP A 18 3.80 3.16 0.45
CA TRP A 18 4.29 2.05 -0.38
C TRP A 18 4.07 2.37 -1.85
N LEU A 19 5.13 2.23 -2.64
CA LEU A 19 5.05 2.30 -4.08
C LEU A 19 4.86 0.89 -4.64
N VAL A 20 3.78 0.70 -5.40
CA VAL A 20 3.39 -0.60 -5.94
C VAL A 20 3.37 -0.55 -7.46
N ALA A 21 4.04 -1.51 -8.10
CA ALA A 21 3.92 -1.71 -9.54
C ALA A 21 2.73 -2.65 -9.83
N PRO A 22 1.65 -2.18 -10.47
CA PRO A 22 0.58 -3.07 -10.91
C PRO A 22 1.10 -4.08 -11.94
N ASP A 23 0.64 -5.32 -11.88
CA ASP A 23 0.74 -6.22 -13.04
C ASP A 23 -0.48 -6.08 -13.95
N LYS A 24 -0.40 -6.72 -15.12
CA LYS A 24 -1.46 -6.76 -16.12
C LYS A 24 -2.76 -7.33 -15.52
N GLY A 25 -3.77 -6.48 -15.38
CA GLY A 25 -5.09 -6.82 -14.84
C GLY A 25 -5.30 -6.42 -13.37
N ASP A 26 -4.27 -5.93 -12.68
CA ASP A 26 -4.42 -5.44 -11.31
C ASP A 26 -5.12 -4.07 -11.31
N THR A 27 -6.16 -3.94 -10.49
CA THR A 27 -6.81 -2.65 -10.23
C THR A 27 -6.18 -1.97 -9.02
N ALA A 28 -6.26 -0.63 -8.95
CA ALA A 28 -5.78 0.11 -7.79
C ALA A 28 -6.43 -0.37 -6.48
N ASP A 29 -7.69 -0.78 -6.52
CA ASP A 29 -8.41 -1.33 -5.36
C ASP A 29 -7.83 -2.68 -4.92
N SER A 30 -7.58 -3.59 -5.87
CA SER A 30 -6.95 -4.89 -5.59
C SER A 30 -5.57 -4.71 -4.95
N ILE A 31 -4.79 -3.76 -5.45
CA ILE A 31 -3.47 -3.39 -4.92
C ILE A 31 -3.56 -2.88 -3.48
N VAL A 32 -4.53 -2.01 -3.19
CA VAL A 32 -4.74 -1.50 -1.84
C VAL A 32 -5.09 -2.64 -0.88
N ILE A 33 -5.93 -3.59 -1.30
CA ILE A 33 -6.29 -4.76 -0.50
C ILE A 33 -5.05 -5.62 -0.21
N GLU A 34 -4.19 -5.86 -1.20
CA GLU A 34 -2.95 -6.62 -1.02
C GLU A 34 -1.98 -5.92 -0.06
N VAL A 35 -1.76 -4.61 -0.21
CA VAL A 35 -0.91 -3.83 0.70
C VAL A 35 -1.47 -3.85 2.12
N ARG A 36 -2.79 -3.69 2.30
CA ARG A 36 -3.43 -3.79 3.62
C ARG A 36 -3.22 -5.14 4.27
N ARG A 37 -3.42 -6.25 3.53
CA ARG A 37 -3.20 -7.61 4.04
C ARG A 37 -1.74 -7.82 4.46
N ALA A 38 -0.80 -7.36 3.65
CA ALA A 38 0.62 -7.43 3.98
C ALA A 38 0.98 -6.56 5.19
N ALA A 39 0.38 -5.37 5.31
CA ALA A 39 0.55 -4.49 6.47
C ALA A 39 -0.03 -5.11 7.75
N MET A 40 -1.22 -5.72 7.70
CA MET A 40 -1.80 -6.43 8.85
C MET A 40 -0.88 -7.56 9.34
N LYS A 41 -0.32 -8.34 8.40
CA LYS A 41 0.62 -9.42 8.74
C LYS A 41 1.88 -8.91 9.46
N LYS A 42 2.32 -7.67 9.16
CA LYS A 42 3.55 -7.09 9.70
C LYS A 42 3.33 -6.27 10.99
N PHE A 43 2.28 -5.45 11.01
CA PHE A 43 2.02 -4.46 12.07
C PHE A 43 0.85 -4.84 12.99
N GLY A 44 0.16 -5.95 12.70
CA GLY A 44 -1.02 -6.42 13.41
C GLY A 44 -2.34 -5.93 12.79
N ASP A 45 -3.44 -6.62 13.11
CA ASP A 45 -4.75 -6.40 12.48
C ASP A 45 -5.33 -5.00 12.71
N GLY A 46 -4.89 -4.30 13.77
CA GLY A 46 -5.33 -2.95 14.11
C GLY A 46 -5.06 -1.92 13.01
N VAL A 47 -4.04 -2.13 12.17
CA VAL A 47 -3.72 -1.20 11.07
C VAL A 47 -4.78 -1.16 9.98
N TRP A 48 -5.70 -2.13 9.95
CA TRP A 48 -6.83 -2.09 9.02
C TRP A 48 -7.72 -0.86 9.24
N PHE A 49 -7.90 -0.44 10.50
CA PHE A 49 -8.76 0.68 10.88
C PHE A 49 -8.12 2.05 10.70
N ASN A 50 -6.82 2.09 10.37
CA ASN A 50 -6.12 3.33 10.08
C ASN A 50 -6.71 4.01 8.83
N ARG A 51 -6.41 5.30 8.67
CA ARG A 51 -6.80 6.00 7.45
C ARG A 51 -5.89 5.53 6.31
N TRP A 52 -6.48 4.98 5.26
CA TRP A 52 -5.79 4.56 4.05
C TRP A 52 -6.19 5.45 2.87
N THR A 53 -5.20 5.84 2.07
CA THR A 53 -5.42 6.50 0.78
C THR A 53 -4.55 5.85 -0.29
N HIS A 54 -4.93 6.03 -1.54
CA HIS A 54 -4.09 5.62 -2.67
C HIS A 54 -4.04 6.71 -3.72
N ARG A 55 -2.97 6.73 -4.50
CA ARG A 55 -2.82 7.59 -5.67
C ARG A 55 -2.27 6.74 -6.82
N VAL A 56 -2.93 6.82 -7.97
CA VAL A 56 -2.38 6.30 -9.22
C VAL A 56 -1.48 7.38 -9.79
N GLU A 57 -0.21 7.04 -9.97
CA GLU A 57 0.81 7.92 -10.53
C GLU A 57 0.75 7.86 -12.07
N SER A 58 1.21 8.92 -12.74
CA SER A 58 1.14 9.06 -14.21
C SER A 58 1.93 7.97 -14.97
N ASN A 59 2.87 7.31 -14.30
CA ASN A 59 3.66 6.20 -14.82
C ASN A 59 3.00 4.83 -14.61
N GLY A 60 1.73 4.81 -14.16
CA GLY A 60 0.97 3.59 -13.91
C GLY A 60 1.22 2.96 -12.54
N PHE A 61 2.15 3.47 -11.74
CA PHE A 61 2.36 2.94 -10.38
C PHE A 61 1.23 3.37 -9.44
N VAL A 62 1.05 2.61 -8.36
CA VAL A 62 0.08 2.95 -7.31
C VAL A 62 0.83 3.21 -6.02
N THR A 63 0.72 4.43 -5.52
CA THR A 63 1.20 4.80 -4.18
C THR A 63 0.09 4.53 -3.18
N VAL A 64 0.26 3.55 -2.30
CA VAL A 64 -0.65 3.28 -1.17
C VAL A 64 -0.09 3.95 0.08
N ARG A 65 -0.95 4.64 0.84
CA ARG A 65 -0.56 5.39 2.04
C ARG A 65 -1.42 4.99 3.22
N MET A 66 -0.79 4.76 4.36
CA MET A 66 -1.44 4.52 5.65
C MET A 66 -1.02 5.59 6.63
N TYR A 67 -1.99 6.29 7.23
CA TYR A 67 -1.75 7.27 8.29
C TYR A 67 -1.85 6.56 9.63
N ALA A 68 -0.79 6.63 10.43
CA ALA A 68 -0.70 6.03 11.76
C ALA A 68 -1.03 7.05 12.85
#